data_AF-A0A8T7I7C6-F1
#
_entry.id   AF-A0A8T7I7C6-F1
#
_cell.length_a   1.000
_cell.length_b   1.000
_cell.length_c   1.000
_cell.angle_alpha   90.00
_cell.angle_beta   90.00
_cell.angle_gamma   90.00
#
_symmetry.space_group_name_H-M   'P 1'
#
loop_
_entity.id
_entity.type
_entity.pdbx_description
1 polymer ?
#
loop_
_entity_poly.entity_id
_entity_poly.type
_entity_poly.pdbx_seq_one_letter_code
_entity_poly.pdbx_strand_id
1 'polypeptide(L)'
;MKSFIAIIFLLVSACPLIAGQSIGYIDSIIVRDSDGLVYFTLKNEVIETAKPACATKTYWMIRDENSKTAEYQISQLLAAQMAGKKVTIYGHGACTRWGDGEDVNTVRVYAQ
;
A
#
# COMPACT_ATOMS: atom_id res chain seq x y z
N MET A 1 11.97 21.06 -47.62
CA MET A 1 10.58 20.56 -47.78
C MET A 1 10.67 19.04 -47.89
N LYS A 2 10.25 18.18 -46.96
CA LYS A 2 9.24 18.28 -45.91
C LYS A 2 9.67 17.33 -44.78
N SER A 3 9.76 17.88 -43.58
CA SER A 3 9.98 17.16 -42.34
C SER A 3 8.86 16.15 -42.11
N PHE A 4 9.20 14.87 -41.89
CA PHE A 4 8.29 13.84 -41.39
C PHE A 4 8.96 12.95 -40.33
N ILE A 5 9.90 13.52 -39.57
CA ILE A 5 10.43 12.90 -38.35
C ILE A 5 9.94 13.77 -37.19
N ALA A 6 8.80 13.40 -36.62
CA ALA A 6 8.35 13.71 -35.26
C ALA A 6 6.83 13.49 -35.23
N ILE A 7 6.39 12.38 -34.63
CA ILE A 7 5.15 12.17 -33.84
C ILE A 7 5.15 10.66 -33.50
N ILE A 8 6.17 10.22 -32.78
CA ILE A 8 6.11 9.00 -31.94
C ILE A 8 6.59 9.50 -30.59
N PHE A 9 5.72 10.23 -29.89
CA PHE A 9 5.98 10.65 -28.53
C PHE A 9 4.66 10.68 -27.78
N LEU A 10 4.60 9.86 -26.73
CA LEU A 10 3.67 9.98 -25.60
C LEU A 10 2.21 9.55 -25.79
N LEU A 11 2.01 8.26 -26.03
CA LEU A 11 0.86 7.53 -25.47
C LEU A 11 1.32 6.74 -24.24
N VAL A 12 1.88 7.43 -23.25
CA VAL A 12 2.09 6.83 -21.93
C VAL A 12 0.71 6.81 -21.29
N SER A 13 0.11 5.62 -21.27
CA SER A 13 -1.16 5.33 -20.60
C SER A 13 -1.10 5.88 -19.18
N ALA A 14 -1.83 6.98 -18.92
CA ALA A 14 -2.08 7.47 -17.58
C ALA A 14 -2.96 6.43 -16.88
N CYS A 15 -2.33 5.42 -16.27
CA CYS A 15 -3.04 4.55 -15.34
C CYS A 15 -3.50 5.49 -14.22
N PRO A 16 -4.82 5.63 -13.97
CA PRO A 16 -5.27 6.46 -12.88
C PRO A 16 -4.59 5.92 -11.61
N LEU A 17 -3.89 6.79 -10.90
CA LEU A 17 -3.32 6.58 -9.56
C LEU A 17 -4.49 6.44 -8.58
N ILE A 18 -5.29 5.38 -8.72
CA ILE A 18 -6.37 5.07 -7.82
C ILE A 18 -5.71 4.41 -6.62
N ALA A 19 -5.57 5.19 -5.55
CA ALA A 19 -5.10 4.71 -4.27
C ALA A 19 -6.20 3.93 -3.57
N GLY A 20 -5.85 2.71 -3.13
CA GLY A 20 -6.74 1.88 -2.35
C GLY A 20 -7.02 2.49 -0.99
N GLN A 21 -8.17 2.14 -0.42
CA GLN A 21 -8.46 2.38 0.98
C GLN A 21 -9.01 1.10 1.60
N SER A 22 -8.63 0.83 2.84
CA SER A 22 -9.22 -0.28 3.60
C SER A 22 -9.46 0.06 5.05
N ILE A 23 -10.51 -0.51 5.65
CA ILE A 23 -10.79 -0.43 7.08
C ILE A 23 -10.93 -1.84 7.61
N GLY A 24 -10.24 -2.20 8.70
CA GLY A 24 -10.33 -3.54 9.28
C GLY A 24 -9.45 -3.71 10.51
N TYR A 25 -9.39 -4.94 11.05
CA TYR A 25 -8.47 -5.29 12.14
C TYR A 25 -7.18 -5.89 11.57
N ILE A 26 -6.06 -5.69 12.25
CA ILE A 26 -4.79 -6.33 11.86
C ILE A 26 -4.91 -7.84 12.05
N ASP A 27 -4.71 -8.59 10.97
CA ASP A 27 -4.70 -10.05 11.03
C ASP A 27 -3.29 -10.57 11.32
N SER A 28 -2.35 -10.16 10.47
CA SER A 28 -0.95 -10.54 10.56
C SER A 28 -0.04 -9.39 10.12
N ILE A 29 1.13 -9.29 10.72
CA ILE A 29 2.25 -8.44 10.28
C ILE A 29 3.42 -9.37 10.01
N ILE A 30 3.94 -9.36 8.79
CA ILE A 30 5.03 -10.22 8.35
C ILE A 30 6.25 -9.34 8.09
N VAL A 31 7.37 -9.70 8.72
CA VAL A 31 8.69 -9.10 8.49
C VAL A 31 9.60 -10.20 7.98
N ARG A 32 10.03 -10.09 6.72
CA ARG A 32 10.81 -11.13 6.04
C ARG A 32 12.29 -10.77 6.01
N ASP A 33 13.12 -11.56 6.68
CA ASP A 33 14.57 -11.33 6.77
C ASP A 33 15.29 -11.51 5.42
N SER A 34 14.81 -12.43 4.57
CA SER A 34 15.51 -12.80 3.32
C SER A 34 15.68 -11.66 2.32
N ASP A 35 14.81 -10.65 2.36
CA ASP A 35 14.81 -9.51 1.44
C ASP A 35 14.26 -8.21 2.06
N GLY A 36 14.10 -8.18 3.39
CA GLY A 36 13.59 -7.04 4.13
C GLY A 36 12.11 -6.72 3.91
N LEU A 37 11.34 -7.53 3.18
CA LEU A 37 9.96 -7.21 2.85
C LEU A 37 9.09 -7.17 4.10
N VAL A 38 8.35 -6.08 4.28
CA VAL A 38 7.34 -5.94 5.34
C VAL A 38 5.95 -5.75 4.73
N TYR A 39 5.01 -6.61 5.13
CA TYR A 39 3.62 -6.53 4.69
C TYR A 39 2.67 -7.01 5.76
N PHE A 40 1.39 -6.67 5.62
CA PHE A 40 0.37 -7.08 6.57
C PHE A 40 -0.96 -7.36 5.87
N THR A 41 -1.83 -8.09 6.55
CA THR A 41 -3.20 -8.36 6.12
C THR A 41 -4.21 -7.83 7.12
N LEU A 42 -5.41 -7.53 6.64
CA LEU A 42 -6.54 -7.19 7.47
C LEU A 42 -7.50 -8.37 7.57
N LYS A 43 -8.22 -8.48 8.68
CA LYS A 43 -9.34 -9.40 8.87
C LYS A 43 -10.56 -8.67 9.41
N ASN A 44 -11.69 -9.36 9.32
CA ASN A 44 -12.99 -9.00 9.88
C ASN A 44 -13.48 -7.61 9.47
N GLU A 45 -14.60 -7.58 8.74
CA GLU A 45 -15.25 -6.33 8.32
C GLU A 45 -14.33 -5.46 7.45
N VAL A 46 -13.53 -6.11 6.57
CA VAL A 46 -12.65 -5.40 5.64
C VAL A 46 -13.49 -4.68 4.59
N ILE A 47 -13.55 -3.36 4.68
CA ILE A 47 -14.16 -2.50 3.66
C ILE A 47 -13.04 -2.02 2.77
N GLU A 48 -12.91 -2.58 1.56
CA GLU A 48 -11.93 -2.14 0.56
C GLU A 48 -12.58 -1.28 -0.52
N THR A 49 -11.94 -0.19 -0.90
CA THR A 49 -12.32 0.62 -2.06
C THR A 49 -11.10 0.96 -2.91
N ALA A 50 -11.31 1.15 -4.21
CA ALA A 50 -10.41 1.89 -5.08
C ALA A 50 -8.97 1.31 -5.24
N LYS A 51 -8.85 -0.02 -5.41
CA LYS A 51 -7.54 -0.70 -5.52
C LYS A 51 -6.86 -0.47 -6.89
N PRO A 52 -5.55 -0.16 -6.96
CA PRO A 52 -4.83 -0.04 -8.22
C PRO A 52 -4.69 -1.40 -8.90
N ALA A 53 -4.63 -1.40 -10.24
CA ALA A 53 -4.61 -2.62 -11.04
C ALA A 53 -3.42 -3.55 -10.75
N CYS A 54 -2.30 -3.00 -10.28
CA CYS A 54 -1.14 -3.80 -9.88
C CYS A 54 -1.41 -4.63 -8.62
N ALA A 55 -2.21 -4.13 -7.69
CA ALA A 55 -2.42 -4.80 -6.41
C ALA A 55 -3.45 -5.93 -6.60
N THR A 56 -2.97 -7.13 -6.93
CA THR A 56 -3.84 -8.30 -7.12
C THR A 56 -4.09 -9.07 -5.82
N LYS A 57 -3.35 -8.77 -4.75
CA LYS A 57 -3.45 -9.41 -3.43
C LYS A 57 -3.98 -8.47 -2.35
N THR A 58 -4.57 -9.02 -1.29
CA THR A 58 -5.22 -8.24 -0.21
C THR A 58 -4.26 -7.75 0.87
N TYR A 59 -2.97 -8.08 0.75
CA TYR A 59 -1.95 -7.54 1.64
C TYR A 59 -1.54 -6.12 1.25
N TRP A 60 -1.02 -5.42 2.25
CA TRP A 60 -0.51 -4.06 2.16
C TRP A 60 1.00 -4.05 2.37
N MET A 61 1.73 -3.31 1.55
CA MET A 61 3.19 -3.22 1.60
C MET A 61 3.62 -2.02 2.43
N ILE A 62 4.44 -2.24 3.45
CA ILE A 62 5.20 -1.16 4.08
C ILE A 62 6.45 -0.95 3.22
N ARG A 63 6.48 0.14 2.45
CA ARG A 63 7.64 0.51 1.62
C ARG A 63 8.67 1.30 2.43
N ASP A 64 9.86 1.44 1.87
CA ASP A 64 10.99 2.18 2.46
C ASP A 64 11.28 1.71 3.89
N GLU A 65 11.54 0.40 4.06
CA GLU A 65 11.57 -0.28 5.36
C GLU A 65 12.62 0.28 6.34
N ASN A 66 13.65 0.96 5.83
CA ASN A 66 14.69 1.61 6.62
C ASN A 66 14.35 3.07 7.00
N SER A 67 13.15 3.55 6.69
CA SER A 67 12.71 4.91 7.00
C SER A 67 12.05 4.99 8.38
N LYS A 68 12.16 6.14 9.04
CA LYS A 68 11.40 6.43 10.29
C LYS A 68 9.90 6.29 10.09
N THR A 69 9.39 6.61 8.90
CA THR A 69 7.97 6.46 8.58
C THR A 69 7.54 5.01 8.62
N ALA A 70 8.33 4.09 8.04
CA ALA A 70 8.06 2.66 8.10
C ALA A 70 8.06 2.15 9.55
N GLU A 71 9.06 2.54 10.35
CA GLU A 71 9.11 2.21 11.78
C GLU A 71 7.85 2.69 12.53
N TYR A 72 7.40 3.92 12.29
CA TYR A 72 6.18 4.47 12.90
C TYR A 72 4.92 3.75 12.44
N GLN A 73 4.82 3.38 11.16
CA GLN A 73 3.69 2.64 10.63
C GLN A 73 3.63 1.24 11.25
N ILE A 74 4.75 0.51 11.27
CA ILE A 74 4.83 -0.82 11.89
C ILE A 74 4.47 -0.74 13.38
N SER A 75 4.98 0.26 14.10
CA SER A 75 4.66 0.48 15.51
C SER A 75 3.17 0.75 15.74
N GLN A 76 2.54 1.56 14.88
CA GLN A 76 1.10 1.81 14.93
C GLN A 76 0.27 0.55 14.66
N LEU A 77 0.66 -0.25 13.66
CA LEU A 77 -0.02 -1.50 13.33
C LEU A 77 0.06 -2.49 14.48
N LEU A 78 1.26 -2.66 15.06
CA LEU A 78 1.47 -3.54 16.22
C LEU A 78 0.63 -3.08 17.42
N ALA A 79 0.65 -1.79 17.75
CA ALA A 79 -0.14 -1.24 18.84
C ALA A 79 -1.65 -1.43 18.60
N ALA A 80 -2.14 -1.20 17.38
CA ALA A 80 -3.53 -1.42 17.02
C ALA A 80 -3.93 -2.90 17.13
N GLN A 81 -3.05 -3.81 16.69
CA GLN A 81 -3.26 -5.25 16.81
C GLN A 81 -3.38 -5.68 18.28
N MET A 82 -2.44 -5.24 19.13
CA MET A 82 -2.44 -5.54 20.57
C MET A 82 -3.66 -4.94 21.28
N ALA A 83 -4.12 -3.77 20.86
CA ALA A 83 -5.27 -3.08 21.44
C ALA A 83 -6.62 -3.57 20.88
N GLY A 84 -6.63 -4.46 19.88
CA GLY A 84 -7.86 -4.91 19.22
C GLY A 84 -8.60 -3.78 18.51
N LYS A 85 -7.88 -2.80 17.95
CA LYS A 85 -8.47 -1.63 17.27
C LYS A 85 -8.51 -1.81 15.76
N LYS A 86 -9.55 -1.23 15.14
CA LYS A 86 -9.58 -1.07 13.69
C LYS A 86 -8.57 -0.02 13.24
N VAL A 87 -8.01 -0.25 12.06
CA VAL A 87 -7.17 0.71 11.34
C VAL A 87 -7.85 1.12 10.05
N THR A 88 -7.57 2.35 9.60
CA THR A 88 -7.80 2.75 8.21
C THR A 88 -6.46 2.83 7.50
N ILE A 89 -6.36 2.13 6.38
CA ILE A 89 -5.21 2.14 5.48
C ILE A 89 -5.56 2.97 4.26
N TYR A 90 -4.64 3.85 3.88
CA TYR A 90 -4.67 4.55 2.60
C TYR A 90 -3.44 4.15 1.81
N GLY A 91 -3.65 3.72 0.57
CA GLY A 91 -2.62 3.30 -0.35
C GLY A 91 -1.98 4.46 -1.10
N HIS A 92 -0.88 4.16 -1.78
CA HIS A 92 -0.16 5.11 -2.62
C HIS A 92 -0.62 5.06 -4.10
N GLY A 93 -1.53 4.14 -4.45
CA GLY A 93 -1.93 3.88 -5.83
C GLY A 93 -0.82 3.26 -6.68
N ALA A 94 0.20 2.68 -6.04
CA ALA A 94 1.36 2.08 -6.69
C ALA A 94 1.81 0.82 -5.93
N CYS A 95 2.43 -0.10 -6.66
CA CYS A 95 2.99 -1.35 -6.14
C CYS A 95 4.50 -1.38 -6.42
N THR A 96 5.24 -0.46 -5.80
CA THR A 96 6.66 -0.26 -6.09
C THR A 96 7.55 -1.21 -5.30
N ARG A 97 7.12 -1.61 -4.09
CA ARG A 97 7.94 -2.49 -3.26
C ARG A 97 7.82 -3.96 -3.65
N TRP A 98 6.61 -4.41 -3.95
CA TRP A 98 6.31 -5.77 -4.39
C TRP A 98 5.14 -5.73 -5.37
N GLY A 99 5.35 -6.25 -6.58
CA GLY A 99 4.56 -5.87 -7.76
C GLY A 99 3.07 -6.21 -7.72
N ASP A 100 2.62 -7.02 -6.77
CA ASP A 100 1.21 -7.41 -6.61
C ASP A 100 0.54 -6.96 -5.30
N GLY A 101 1.23 -6.13 -4.50
CA GLY A 101 0.73 -5.51 -3.27
C GLY A 101 0.84 -3.99 -3.32
N GLU A 102 -0.21 -3.30 -2.91
CA GLU A 102 -0.20 -1.83 -2.89
C GLU A 102 0.67 -1.30 -1.75
N ASP A 103 1.48 -0.29 -2.05
CA ASP A 103 2.28 0.41 -1.06
C ASP A 103 1.38 1.25 -0.14
N VAL A 104 1.62 1.17 1.16
CA VAL A 104 0.94 2.00 2.15
C VAL A 104 1.45 3.43 2.06
N ASN A 105 0.51 4.35 1.97
CA ASN A 105 0.78 5.77 2.15
C ASN A 105 0.57 6.18 3.62
N THR A 106 -0.58 5.80 4.21
CA THR A 106 -0.96 6.21 5.56
C THR A 106 -1.60 5.06 6.32
N VAL A 107 -1.15 4.85 7.56
CA VAL A 107 -1.86 4.06 8.58
C VAL A 107 -2.52 5.06 9.53
N ARG A 108 -3.83 4.89 9.78
CA ARG A 108 -4.56 5.71 10.74
C ARG A 108 -5.24 4.82 11.78
N VAL A 109 -4.96 5.11 13.04
CA VAL A 109 -5.60 4.51 14.21
C VAL A 109 -6.38 5.59 14.94
N TYR A 110 -7.67 5.39 15.19
CA TYR A 110 -8.47 6.34 15.96
C TYR A 110 -8.43 6.02 17.46
N ALA A 111 -8.32 7.05 18.28
CA ALA A 111 -8.67 6.92 19.70
C ALA A 111 -10.18 6.63 19.81
N GLN A 112 -10.53 5.69 20.68
CA GLN A 112 -11.92 5.45 21.09
C GLN A 112 -12.08 6.09 22.45
#